data_AF-A0AAU5W6M7-F1
#
_entry.id   AF-A0AAU5W6M7-F1
#
_cell.length_a   1.000
_cell.length_b   1.000
_cell.length_c   1.000
_cell.angle_alpha   90.00
_cell.angle_beta   90.00
_cell.angle_gamma   90.00
#
_symmetry.space_group_name_H-M   'P 1'
#
loop_
_entity.id
_entity.type
_entity.pdbx_description
1 polymer ?
#
loop_
_entity_poly.entity_id
_entity_poly.type
_entity_poly.pdbx_seq_one_letter_code
_entity_poly.pdbx_strand_id
1 'polypeptide(L)'
;MGQDGQTTSETTAPPDYGLISPISLPDDGRMPDAAAGSSTPAEYDSYFRLVRERPELATWSQSCVEVQRRVLDDLEATGLSAQDRCDMLAGFLVVAHGTLEKWLDLHGAAGAHR
;
A
#
# COMPACT_ATOMS: atom_id res chain seq x y z
N MET A 1 -30.76 -21.21 -36.11
CA MET A 1 -31.24 -21.11 -34.72
C MET A 1 -30.30 -21.99 -33.90
N GLY A 2 -29.30 -21.51 -33.18
CA GLY A 2 -29.27 -20.36 -32.28
C GLY A 2 -29.25 -20.92 -30.86
N GLN A 3 -28.07 -21.32 -30.36
CA GLN A 3 -27.85 -21.62 -28.95
C GLN A 3 -26.51 -21.03 -28.53
N ASP A 4 -26.55 -19.74 -28.22
CA ASP A 4 -25.51 -19.04 -27.48
C ASP A 4 -25.76 -19.28 -25.98
N GLY A 5 -25.10 -20.29 -25.43
CA GLY A 5 -25.14 -20.64 -24.02
C GLY A 5 -24.09 -19.84 -23.23
N GLN A 6 -24.41 -18.57 -23.01
CA GLN A 6 -23.97 -17.67 -21.94
C GLN A 6 -22.89 -18.21 -20.96
N THR A 7 -21.64 -17.86 -21.21
CA THR A 7 -20.55 -17.93 -20.23
C THR A 7 -20.86 -16.95 -19.10
N THR A 8 -21.38 -17.44 -17.99
CA THR A 8 -21.43 -16.68 -16.74
C THR A 8 -19.99 -16.42 -16.31
N SER A 9 -19.49 -15.23 -16.64
CA SER A 9 -18.33 -14.65 -15.98
C SER A 9 -18.74 -14.41 -14.54
N GLU A 10 -18.47 -15.39 -13.69
CA GLU A 10 -18.58 -15.27 -12.26
C GLU A 10 -17.53 -14.24 -11.84
N THR A 11 -17.93 -12.97 -11.77
CA THR A 11 -17.11 -11.91 -11.17
C THR A 11 -17.06 -12.21 -9.68
N THR A 12 -16.13 -13.09 -9.30
CA THR A 12 -15.83 -13.41 -7.91
C THR A 12 -15.27 -12.13 -7.29
N ALA A 13 -16.08 -11.47 -6.47
CA ALA A 13 -15.59 -10.38 -5.63
C ALA A 13 -14.37 -10.89 -4.84
N PRO A 14 -13.28 -10.10 -4.75
CA PRO A 14 -12.08 -10.56 -4.09
C PRO A 14 -12.40 -10.94 -2.63
N PRO A 15 -11.87 -12.07 -2.14
CA PRO A 15 -12.13 -12.55 -0.80
C PRO A 15 -11.67 -11.53 0.26
N ASP A 16 -12.60 -11.10 1.12
CA ASP A 16 -12.30 -10.25 2.28
C ASP A 16 -11.80 -11.13 3.44
N TYR A 17 -10.49 -11.15 3.63
CA TYR A 17 -9.87 -11.94 4.70
C TYR A 17 -10.01 -11.30 6.10
N GLY A 18 -10.61 -10.11 6.24
CA GLY A 18 -10.89 -9.49 7.54
C GLY A 18 -9.66 -9.04 8.33
N LEU A 19 -8.47 -9.05 7.72
CA LEU A 19 -7.21 -8.93 8.46
C LEU A 19 -6.74 -7.47 8.67
N ILE A 20 -7.08 -6.50 7.81
CA ILE A 20 -6.63 -5.09 7.92
C ILE A 20 -7.59 -4.15 7.16
N SER A 21 -7.69 -2.85 7.48
CA SER A 21 -8.36 -1.87 6.60
C SER A 21 -7.53 -1.59 5.32
N PRO A 22 -8.15 -1.28 4.17
CA PRO A 22 -7.41 -1.02 2.93
C PRO A 22 -6.44 0.15 3.06
N ILE A 23 -5.28 0.05 2.41
CA ILE A 23 -4.23 1.09 2.39
C ILE A 23 -4.09 1.63 0.97
N SER A 24 -4.15 2.95 0.81
CA SER A 24 -3.97 3.58 -0.50
C SER A 24 -2.50 3.67 -0.91
N LEU A 25 -2.17 3.24 -2.12
CA LEU A 25 -0.84 3.35 -2.73
C LEU A 25 -0.91 4.08 -4.07
N PRO A 26 0.17 4.78 -4.46
CA PRO A 26 0.32 5.34 -5.80
C PRO A 26 0.14 4.28 -6.90
N ASP A 27 -0.41 4.71 -8.04
CA ASP A 27 -0.66 3.87 -9.21
C ASP A 27 0.62 3.33 -9.86
N ASP A 28 1.74 4.04 -9.71
CA ASP A 28 3.07 3.65 -10.17
C ASP A 28 3.86 2.77 -9.17
N GLY A 29 3.25 2.36 -8.06
CA GLY A 29 3.87 1.50 -7.05
C GLY A 29 4.31 0.14 -7.62
N ARG A 30 5.61 -0.17 -7.53
CA ARG A 30 6.17 -1.47 -7.95
C ARG A 30 5.79 -2.58 -6.98
N MET A 31 5.36 -3.72 -7.54
CA MET A 31 5.25 -4.98 -6.81
C MET A 31 6.66 -5.61 -6.64
N PRO A 32 7.00 -6.16 -5.45
CA PRO A 32 8.19 -6.97 -5.32
C PRO A 32 7.96 -8.28 -6.06
N ASP A 33 8.72 -8.45 -7.13
CA ASP A 33 8.95 -9.67 -7.88
C ASP A 33 8.05 -9.97 -9.10
N ALA A 34 8.71 -9.99 -10.26
CA ALA A 34 8.21 -10.57 -11.50
C ALA A 34 8.85 -11.96 -11.77
N ALA A 35 9.75 -12.45 -10.89
CA ALA A 35 10.52 -13.67 -11.10
C ALA A 35 9.80 -14.95 -10.66
N ALA A 36 8.92 -14.91 -9.65
CA ALA A 36 8.14 -16.08 -9.21
C ALA A 36 6.84 -16.34 -10.00
N GLY A 37 6.28 -15.31 -10.68
CA GLY A 37 5.16 -15.44 -11.62
C GLY A 37 3.83 -15.99 -11.07
N SER A 38 3.69 -16.19 -9.75
CA SER A 38 2.53 -16.91 -9.18
C SER A 38 1.36 -16.01 -8.79
N SER A 39 1.48 -14.70 -8.90
CA SER A 39 0.40 -13.78 -8.51
C SER A 39 0.31 -12.60 -9.45
N THR A 40 -0.91 -12.35 -9.94
CA THR A 40 -1.27 -11.16 -10.70
C THR A 40 -1.28 -9.92 -9.78
N PRO A 41 -1.13 -8.70 -10.34
CA PRO A 41 -1.23 -7.47 -9.55
C PRO A 41 -2.53 -7.36 -8.75
N ALA A 42 -3.64 -7.84 -9.31
CA ALA A 42 -4.94 -7.85 -8.64
C ALA A 42 -4.97 -8.80 -7.44
N GLU A 43 -4.32 -9.97 -7.53
CA GLU A 43 -4.21 -10.92 -6.41
C GLU A 43 -3.32 -10.36 -5.30
N TYR A 44 -2.21 -9.70 -5.65
CA TYR A 44 -1.32 -9.05 -4.70
C TYR A 44 -2.02 -7.90 -3.97
N ASP A 45 -2.67 -7.01 -4.72
CA ASP A 45 -3.42 -5.88 -4.17
C ASP A 45 -4.58 -6.37 -3.29
N SER A 46 -5.27 -7.44 -3.67
CA SER A 46 -6.35 -8.01 -2.86
C SER A 46 -5.81 -8.61 -1.56
N TYR A 47 -4.70 -9.35 -1.62
CA TYR A 47 -4.07 -9.96 -0.44
C TYR A 47 -3.60 -8.91 0.58
N PHE A 48 -2.96 -7.84 0.11
CA PHE A 48 -2.47 -6.75 0.95
C PHE A 48 -3.49 -5.60 1.15
N ARG A 49 -4.70 -5.74 0.59
CA ARG A 49 -5.76 -4.71 0.56
C ARG A 49 -5.26 -3.33 0.10
N LEU A 50 -4.49 -3.32 -0.99
CA LEU A 50 -3.93 -2.12 -1.58
C LEU A 50 -4.96 -1.47 -2.49
N VAL A 51 -5.27 -0.20 -2.26
CA VAL A 51 -6.12 0.61 -3.13
C VAL A 51 -5.22 1.52 -3.95
N ARG A 52 -5.14 1.31 -5.25
CA ARG A 52 -4.29 2.12 -6.15
C ARG A 52 -4.98 3.42 -6.54
N GLU A 53 -5.01 4.36 -5.61
CA GLU A 53 -5.49 5.72 -5.82
C GLU A 53 -4.33 6.70 -5.54
N ARG A 54 -4.38 7.90 -6.10
CA ARG A 54 -3.48 9.00 -5.71
C ARG A 54 -4.16 9.85 -4.64
N PRO A 55 -4.09 9.50 -3.35
CA PRO A 55 -4.56 10.38 -2.30
C PRO A 55 -3.78 11.69 -2.30
N GLU A 56 -4.46 12.77 -1.92
CA GLU A 56 -3.80 14.03 -1.56
C GLU A 56 -2.69 13.77 -0.53
N LEU A 57 -1.58 14.50 -0.62
CA LEU A 57 -0.39 14.25 0.20
C LEU A 57 -0.71 14.25 1.71
N ALA A 58 -1.67 15.08 2.15
CA ALA A 58 -2.17 15.09 3.53
C ALA A 58 -2.80 13.78 3.96
N THR A 59 -3.73 13.27 3.16
CA THR A 59 -4.43 12.01 3.40
C THR A 59 -3.45 10.83 3.38
N TRP A 60 -2.49 10.85 2.44
CA TRP A 60 -1.43 9.84 2.37
C TRP A 60 -0.50 9.87 3.59
N SER A 61 -0.08 11.07 4.01
CA SER A 61 0.79 11.22 5.18
C SER A 61 0.10 10.73 6.46
N GLN A 62 -1.19 11.03 6.61
CA GLN A 62 -2.00 10.56 7.73
C GLN A 62 -2.11 9.02 7.74
N SER A 63 -2.33 8.40 6.58
CA SER A 63 -2.41 6.93 6.51
C SER A 63 -1.08 6.27 6.86
N CYS A 64 0.06 6.83 6.42
CA CYS A 64 1.38 6.35 6.81
C CYS A 64 1.58 6.38 8.33
N VAL A 65 1.21 7.48 9.00
CA VAL A 65 1.34 7.61 10.46
C VAL A 65 0.45 6.59 11.19
N GLU A 66 -0.80 6.41 10.76
CA GLU A 66 -1.71 5.43 11.38
C GLU A 66 -1.22 3.99 11.21
N VAL A 67 -0.72 3.64 10.02
CA VAL A 67 -0.15 2.30 9.77
C VAL A 67 1.10 2.09 10.63
N GLN A 68 2.01 3.07 10.67
CA GLN A 68 3.20 2.98 11.52
C GLN A 68 2.84 2.78 12.98
N ARG A 69 1.86 3.53 13.50
CA ARG A 69 1.38 3.38 14.88
C ARG A 69 0.88 1.96 15.15
N ARG A 70 0.02 1.42 14.28
CA ARG A 70 -0.51 0.06 14.44
C ARG A 70 0.59 -0.99 14.41
N VAL A 71 1.55 -0.86 13.48
CA VAL A 71 2.67 -1.80 13.42
C VAL A 71 3.54 -1.70 14.65
N LEU A 72 3.82 -0.50 15.17
CA LEU A 72 4.58 -0.32 16.41
C LEU A 72 3.87 -0.93 17.62
N ASP A 73 2.55 -0.77 17.71
CA ASP A 73 1.72 -1.37 18.77
C ASP A 73 1.82 -2.91 18.75
N ASP A 74 1.90 -3.51 17.55
CA ASP A 74 1.98 -4.97 17.38
C ASP A 74 3.42 -5.52 17.40
N LEU A 75 4.44 -4.69 17.13
CA LEU A 75 5.81 -5.11 16.80
C LEU A 75 6.43 -6.00 17.88
N GLU A 76 6.22 -5.66 19.15
CA GLU A 76 6.77 -6.41 20.28
C GLU A 76 6.20 -7.83 20.39
N ALA A 77 4.92 -7.99 20.03
CA ALA A 77 4.18 -9.25 20.10
C ALA A 77 4.45 -10.17 18.90
N THR A 78 5.17 -9.69 17.87
CA THR A 78 5.52 -10.49 16.70
C THR A 78 6.64 -11.51 17.00
N GLY A 79 6.66 -12.61 16.24
CA GLY A 79 7.77 -13.57 16.24
C GLY A 79 9.03 -13.08 15.50
N LEU A 80 9.10 -11.80 15.12
CA LEU A 80 10.22 -11.23 14.38
C LEU A 80 11.49 -11.18 15.23
N SER A 81 12.64 -11.40 14.59
CA SER A 81 13.94 -11.24 15.26
C SER A 81 14.19 -9.77 15.60
N ALA A 82 15.15 -9.53 16.50
CA ALA A 82 15.57 -8.15 16.81
C ALA A 82 16.07 -7.40 15.57
N GLN A 83 16.74 -8.10 14.64
CA GLN A 83 17.21 -7.51 13.40
C GLN A 83 16.04 -7.12 12.49
N ASP A 84 15.06 -8.02 12.29
CA ASP A 84 13.89 -7.72 11.45
C ASP A 84 13.08 -6.54 12.01
N ARG A 85 12.98 -6.45 13.34
CA ARG A 85 12.33 -5.30 14.01
C ARG A 85 13.11 -4.01 13.74
N CYS A 86 14.43 -4.03 13.85
CA CYS A 86 15.27 -2.87 13.49
C CYS A 86 15.11 -2.47 12.03
N ASP A 87 15.09 -3.44 11.11
CA ASP A 87 14.93 -3.17 9.68
C ASP A 87 13.55 -2.57 9.37
N MET A 88 12.49 -3.02 10.04
CA MET A 88 11.16 -2.43 9.96
C MET A 88 11.16 -0.95 10.39
N LEU A 89 11.78 -0.65 11.54
CA LEU A 89 11.88 0.72 12.05
C LEU A 89 12.70 1.62 11.11
N ALA A 90 13.78 1.10 10.53
CA ALA A 90 14.56 1.80 9.52
C ALA A 90 13.71 2.14 8.28
N GLY A 91 12.88 1.20 7.82
CA GLY A 91 11.93 1.42 6.72
C GLY A 91 10.96 2.57 7.00
N PHE A 92 10.43 2.66 8.22
CA PHE A 92 9.55 3.76 8.62
C PHE A 92 10.23 5.13 8.54
N LEU A 93 11.49 5.22 8.95
CA LEU A 93 12.26 6.47 8.86
C LEU A 93 12.47 6.90 7.40
N VAL A 94 12.76 5.95 6.51
CA VAL A 94 12.92 6.24 5.07
C VAL A 94 11.62 6.78 4.47
N VAL A 95 10.49 6.13 4.77
CA VAL A 95 9.18 6.59 4.29
C VAL A 95 8.84 7.97 4.84
N ALA A 96 9.05 8.20 6.14
CA ALA A 96 8.80 9.50 6.77
C ALA A 96 9.67 10.60 6.16
N HIS A 97 10.95 10.33 5.91
CA HIS A 97 11.86 11.27 5.27
C HIS A 97 11.39 11.65 3.86
N GLY A 98 11.10 10.66 3.00
CA GLY A 98 10.61 10.92 1.65
C GLY A 98 9.26 11.66 1.64
N THR A 99 8.40 11.38 2.62
CA THR A 99 7.13 12.12 2.81
C THR A 99 7.39 13.60 3.08
N LEU A 100 8.33 13.91 3.98
CA LEU A 100 8.70 15.29 4.32
C LEU A 100 9.32 16.03 3.13
N GLU A 101 10.18 15.37 2.36
CA GLU A 101 10.73 15.93 1.11
C GLU A 101 9.60 16.32 0.15
N LYS A 102 8.58 15.48 -0.03
CA LYS A 102 7.42 15.81 -0.87
C LYS A 102 6.60 16.98 -0.35
N TRP A 103 6.46 17.12 0.96
CA TRP A 103 5.83 18.30 1.55
C TRP A 103 6.61 19.58 1.27
N LEU A 104 7.95 19.51 1.35
CA LEU A 104 8.82 20.63 1.03
C LEU A 104 8.75 21.00 -0.46
N ASP A 105 8.72 20.02 -1.36
CA ASP A 105 8.57 20.25 -2.81
C ASP A 105 7.28 21.03 -3.12
N LEU A 106 6.15 20.64 -2.51
CA LEU A 106 4.87 21.33 -2.71
C LEU A 106 4.90 22.79 -2.21
N HIS A 107 5.54 23.05 -1.07
CA HIS A 107 5.65 24.41 -0.52
C HIS A 107 6.69 25.27 -1.27
N GLY A 108 7.78 24.67 -1.74
CA GLY A 108 8.78 25.32 -2.60
C GLY A 108 8.20 25.71 -3.95
N ALA A 109 7.41 24.82 -4.56
CA ALA A 109 6.69 25.10 -5.81
C ALA A 109 5.62 26.19 -5.63
N ALA A 110 4.93 26.24 -4.49
CA ALA A 110 3.96 27.30 -4.19
C ALA A 110 4.63 28.67 -3.95
N GLY A 111 5.87 28.71 -3.48
CA GLY A 111 6.66 29.93 -3.29
C GLY A 111 7.24 30.53 -4.57
N ALA A 112 7.48 29.72 -5.61
CA ALA A 112 8.06 30.15 -6.88
C ALA A 112 7.05 30.81 -7.85
N HIS A 113 5.75 30.74 -7.55
CA HIS A 113 4.66 31.31 -8.35
C HIS A 113 4.06 32.62 -7.77
N ARG A 114 4.77 33.29 -6.83
CA ARG A 114 4.40 34.61 -6.31
C ARG A 114 5.32 35.71 -6.80
#